data_AF-A0A0J5QIC9-F1
#
_entry.id   AF-A0A0J5QIC9-F1
#
_cell.length_a   1.000
_cell.length_b   1.000
_cell.length_c   1.000
_cell.angle_alpha   90.00
_cell.angle_beta   90.00
_cell.angle_gamma   90.00
#
_symmetry.space_group_name_H-M   'P 1'
#
loop_
_entity.id
_entity.type
_entity.pdbx_description
1 polymer ?
#
loop_
_entity_poly.entity_id
_entity_poly.type
_entity_poly.pdbx_seq_one_letter_code
_entity_poly.pdbx_strand_id
1 'polypeptide(L)'
;MKPLLLWIWHLDTRLTEIVLGSVTFARGATLALPGGMMAGESYRGFTFLPEAIWAVVFAVFGLAQLGAVVINGRWRRSPAIRATGALFGVWSFAALTAGFAASSGLSLASGLYGILTLWSAYCLINISSKTAKRTDD
;
A
#
# COMPACT_ATOMS: atom_id res chain seq x y z
N MET A 1 -26.11 11.25 0.70
CA MET A 1 -25.08 10.20 0.52
C MET A 1 -24.40 10.21 -0.87
N LYS A 2 -25.09 10.59 -1.96
CA LYS A 2 -24.48 10.74 -3.30
C LYS A 2 -23.31 11.76 -3.44
N PRO A 3 -23.29 12.93 -2.75
CA PRO A 3 -22.23 13.92 -2.99
C PRO A 3 -20.88 13.53 -2.36
N LEU A 4 -20.90 12.79 -1.25
CA LEU A 4 -19.69 12.36 -0.55
C LEU A 4 -18.97 11.23 -1.31
N LEU A 5 -19.74 10.34 -1.94
CA LEU A 5 -19.25 9.32 -2.88
C LEU A 5 -18.61 9.93 -4.15
N LEU A 6 -19.18 11.02 -4.68
CA LEU A 6 -18.62 11.74 -5.83
C LEU A 6 -17.31 12.47 -5.47
N TRP A 7 -17.22 13.04 -4.26
CA TRP A 7 -16.01 13.71 -3.78
C TRP A 7 -14.84 12.74 -3.57
N ILE A 8 -15.09 11.55 -3.00
CA ILE A 8 -14.08 10.47 -2.90
C ILE A 8 -13.60 10.02 -4.28
N TRP A 9 -14.44 10.12 -5.31
CA TRP A 9 -14.08 9.84 -6.71
C TRP A 9 -13.25 10.94 -7.38
N HIS A 10 -13.15 12.13 -6.78
CA HIS A 10 -12.32 13.24 -7.24
C HIS A 10 -11.00 13.40 -6.47
N LEU A 11 -10.76 12.58 -5.44
CA LEU A 11 -9.40 12.42 -4.91
C LEU A 11 -8.49 11.95 -6.04
N ASP A 12 -7.43 12.70 -6.29
CA ASP A 12 -6.45 12.36 -7.30
C ASP A 12 -5.80 11.01 -6.92
N THR A 13 -6.29 9.95 -7.55
CA THR A 13 -5.85 8.58 -7.27
C THR A 13 -4.35 8.45 -7.52
N ARG A 14 -3.78 9.26 -8.41
CA ARG A 14 -2.33 9.28 -8.65
C ARG A 14 -1.59 9.79 -7.41
N LEU A 15 -2.10 10.84 -6.77
CA LEU A 15 -1.51 11.35 -5.53
C LEU A 15 -1.59 10.30 -4.43
N THR A 16 -2.75 9.65 -4.26
CA THR A 16 -2.90 8.55 -3.29
C THR A 16 -1.91 7.42 -3.57
N GLU A 17 -1.73 7.03 -4.82
CA GLU A 17 -0.77 5.98 -5.20
C GLU A 17 0.68 6.40 -4.96
N ILE A 18 1.03 7.68 -5.17
CA ILE A 18 2.36 8.23 -4.86
C ILE A 18 2.61 8.19 -3.36
N VAL A 19 1.64 8.64 -2.54
CA VAL A 19 1.76 8.62 -1.08
C VAL A 19 1.93 7.18 -0.58
N LEU A 20 1.08 6.26 -1.03
CA LEU A 20 1.16 4.85 -0.64
C LEU A 20 2.49 4.20 -1.09
N GLY A 21 2.93 4.45 -2.32
CA GLY A 21 4.22 3.96 -2.81
C GLY A 21 5.40 4.52 -2.01
N SER A 22 5.35 5.80 -1.65
CA SER A 22 6.37 6.47 -0.83
C SER A 22 6.41 5.91 0.59
N VAL A 23 5.25 5.70 1.24
CA VAL A 23 5.18 5.12 2.59
C VAL A 23 5.70 3.67 2.58
N THR A 24 5.32 2.89 1.56
CA THR A 24 5.77 1.50 1.40
C THR A 24 7.28 1.45 1.18
N PHE A 25 7.82 2.31 0.31
CA PHE A 25 9.25 2.42 0.07
C PHE A 25 10.03 2.89 1.31
N ALA A 26 9.56 3.95 1.97
CA ALA A 26 10.16 4.47 3.19
C ALA A 26 10.22 3.39 4.27
N ARG A 27 9.17 2.58 4.41
CA ARG A 27 9.18 1.44 5.32
C ARG A 27 10.26 0.41 4.96
N GLY A 28 10.38 0.05 3.68
CA GLY A 28 11.46 -0.82 3.21
C GLY A 28 12.85 -0.27 3.53
N ALA A 29 13.05 1.04 3.31
CA ALA A 29 14.30 1.72 3.66
C ALA A 29 14.57 1.70 5.17
N THR A 30 13.54 1.93 6.01
CA THR A 30 13.67 1.86 7.47
C THR A 30 14.02 0.45 7.95
N LEU A 31 13.43 -0.58 7.36
CA LEU A 31 13.73 -1.98 7.69
C LEU A 31 15.14 -2.41 7.22
N ALA A 32 15.73 -1.71 6.26
CA ALA A 32 17.11 -1.96 5.83
C ALA A 32 18.14 -1.42 6.83
N LEU A 33 17.73 -0.52 7.73
CA LEU A 33 18.61 0.01 8.76
C LEU A 33 18.82 -1.03 9.87
N PRO A 34 20.02 -1.11 10.46
CA PRO A 34 20.27 -1.98 11.60
C PRO A 34 19.41 -1.54 12.79
N GLY A 35 18.75 -2.48 13.47
CA GLY A 35 17.99 -2.17 14.67
C GLY A 35 16.93 -3.17 15.11
N GLY A 36 16.63 -4.20 14.31
CA GLY A 36 15.60 -5.19 14.67
C GLY A 36 14.22 -4.53 14.77
N MET A 37 13.87 -3.75 13.75
CA MET A 37 12.66 -2.91 13.72
C MET A 37 11.38 -3.74 13.79
N MET A 38 11.45 -5.04 13.48
CA MET A 38 10.33 -5.99 13.52
C MET A 38 10.41 -6.98 14.69
N ALA A 39 11.23 -6.72 15.71
CA ALA A 39 11.35 -7.61 16.88
C ALA A 39 10.13 -7.57 17.82
N GLY A 40 9.28 -6.54 17.74
CA GLY A 40 8.12 -6.37 18.61
C GLY A 40 6.94 -7.29 18.28
N GLU A 41 6.07 -7.55 19.26
CA GLU A 41 4.90 -8.42 19.14
C GLU A 41 3.93 -8.01 18.02
N SER A 42 3.81 -6.70 17.77
CA SER A 42 3.01 -6.14 16.66
C SER A 42 3.39 -6.70 15.28
N TYR A 43 4.59 -7.26 15.14
CA TYR A 43 5.13 -7.79 13.89
C TYR A 43 5.10 -9.31 13.81
N ARG A 44 4.43 -10.01 14.74
CA ARG A 44 4.38 -11.48 14.78
C ARG A 44 3.97 -12.10 13.43
N GLY A 45 3.05 -11.45 12.71
CA GLY A 45 2.60 -11.89 11.39
C GLY A 45 3.66 -11.83 10.27
N PHE A 46 4.82 -11.24 10.51
CA PHE A 46 5.93 -11.09 9.55
C PHE A 46 7.15 -11.94 9.92
N THR A 47 7.08 -12.75 10.96
CA THR A 47 8.23 -13.55 11.45
C THR A 47 8.63 -14.71 10.52
N PHE A 48 7.85 -14.99 9.47
CA PHE A 48 8.09 -16.08 8.52
C PHE A 48 9.20 -15.80 7.50
N LEU A 49 9.68 -14.55 7.42
CA LEU A 49 10.87 -14.18 6.63
C LEU A 49 11.80 -13.30 7.48
N PRO A 50 13.11 -13.32 7.24
CA PRO A 50 14.04 -12.38 7.83
C PRO A 50 13.68 -10.91 7.53
N GLU A 51 13.93 -10.01 8.48
CA GLU A 51 13.67 -8.56 8.36
C GLU A 51 14.32 -7.96 7.10
N ALA A 52 15.53 -8.40 6.75
CA ALA A 52 16.21 -7.97 5.52
C ALA A 52 15.44 -8.32 4.24
N ILE A 53 14.73 -9.46 4.21
CA ILE A 53 13.90 -9.83 3.07
C ILE A 53 12.66 -8.91 3.02
N TRP A 54 12.05 -8.60 4.17
CA TRP A 54 10.96 -7.63 4.22
C TRP A 54 11.38 -6.25 3.75
N ALA A 55 12.57 -5.79 4.15
CA ALA A 55 13.12 -4.53 3.67
C ALA A 55 13.14 -4.46 2.14
N VAL A 56 13.65 -5.51 1.49
CA VAL A 56 13.68 -5.62 0.02
C VAL A 56 12.27 -5.69 -0.56
N VAL A 57 11.37 -6.50 0.01
CA VAL A 57 9.99 -6.64 -0.47
C VAL A 57 9.25 -5.30 -0.44
N PHE A 58 9.25 -4.60 0.70
CA PHE A 58 8.62 -3.29 0.84
C PHE A 58 9.25 -2.27 -0.11
N ALA A 59 10.59 -2.25 -0.24
CA ALA A 59 11.27 -1.33 -1.14
C ALA A 59 10.89 -1.58 -2.61
N VAL A 60 10.90 -2.83 -3.06
CA VAL A 60 10.55 -3.21 -4.43
C VAL A 60 9.10 -2.88 -4.77
N PHE A 61 8.14 -3.21 -3.90
CA PHE A 61 6.74 -2.89 -4.15
C PHE A 61 6.46 -1.38 -4.10
N GLY A 62 7.10 -0.65 -3.18
CA GLY A 62 7.00 0.81 -3.12
C GLY A 62 7.55 1.47 -4.39
N LEU A 63 8.74 1.05 -4.86
CA LEU A 63 9.34 1.54 -6.10
C LEU A 63 8.54 1.14 -7.33
N ALA A 64 8.03 -0.09 -7.39
CA ALA A 64 7.20 -0.54 -8.52
C ALA A 64 5.93 0.30 -8.64
N GLN A 65 5.28 0.62 -7.52
CA GLN A 65 4.10 1.49 -7.50
C GLN A 65 4.45 2.92 -7.94
N LEU A 66 5.52 3.52 -7.39
CA LEU A 66 5.98 4.85 -7.78
C LEU A 66 6.38 4.91 -9.26
N GLY A 67 7.19 3.97 -9.72
CA GLY A 67 7.62 3.85 -11.10
C GLY A 67 6.45 3.69 -12.05
N ALA A 68 5.47 2.86 -11.70
CA ALA A 68 4.28 2.67 -12.54
C ALA A 68 3.39 3.92 -12.62
N VAL A 69 3.36 4.78 -11.59
CA VAL A 69 2.67 6.08 -11.64
C VAL A 69 3.41 7.06 -12.55
N VAL A 70 4.74 7.16 -12.43
CA VAL A 70 5.58 8.05 -13.25
C VAL A 70 5.55 7.65 -14.72
N ILE A 71 5.65 6.35 -15.01
CA ILE A 71 5.65 5.80 -16.38
C ILE A 71 4.28 5.94 -17.05
N ASN A 72 3.17 5.89 -16.29
CA ASN A 72 1.80 6.08 -16.82
C ASN A 72 1.55 7.47 -17.41
N GLY A 73 2.49 8.42 -17.29
CA GLY A 73 2.46 9.69 -18.01
C GLY A 73 2.91 9.61 -19.48
N ARG A 74 3.63 8.55 -19.90
CA ARG A 74 4.31 8.51 -21.21
C ARG A 74 4.14 7.23 -22.03
N TRP A 75 3.93 6.05 -21.42
CA TRP A 75 3.83 4.76 -22.13
C TRP A 75 2.51 4.01 -21.84
N ARG A 76 2.13 3.08 -22.72
CA ARG A 76 0.89 2.27 -22.62
C ARG A 76 0.72 1.77 -21.19
N ARG A 77 -0.42 2.16 -20.59
CA ARG A 77 -0.77 2.00 -19.18
C ARG A 77 -0.32 0.64 -18.65
N SER A 78 0.38 0.62 -17.52
CA SER A 78 0.75 -0.58 -16.74
C SER A 78 -0.19 -0.77 -15.53
N PRO A 79 -1.51 -1.01 -15.74
CA PRO A 79 -2.47 -1.17 -14.65
C PRO A 79 -2.19 -2.39 -13.79
N ALA A 80 -1.61 -3.46 -14.37
CA ALA A 80 -1.21 -4.65 -13.62
C ALA A 80 -0.21 -4.32 -12.51
N ILE A 81 0.89 -3.61 -12.83
CA ILE A 81 1.93 -3.24 -11.85
C ILE A 81 1.35 -2.35 -10.74
N ARG A 82 0.47 -1.41 -11.11
CA ARG A 82 -0.23 -0.54 -10.14
C ARG A 82 -1.14 -1.33 -9.23
N ALA A 83 -1.89 -2.29 -9.78
CA ALA A 83 -2.77 -3.16 -9.00
C ALA A 83 -1.97 -4.06 -8.04
N THR A 84 -0.79 -4.56 -8.45
CA THR A 84 0.06 -5.36 -7.58
C THR A 84 0.58 -4.54 -6.39
N GLY A 85 1.02 -3.30 -6.63
CA GLY A 85 1.42 -2.39 -5.54
C GLY A 85 0.26 -2.11 -4.57
N ALA A 86 -0.92 -1.78 -5.10
CA ALA A 86 -2.10 -1.55 -4.28
C ALA A 86 -2.53 -2.81 -3.49
N LEU A 87 -2.48 -3.98 -4.10
CA LEU A 87 -2.78 -5.26 -3.44
C LEU A 87 -1.80 -5.55 -2.30
N PHE A 88 -0.50 -5.36 -2.54
CA PHE A 88 0.52 -5.49 -1.51
C PHE A 88 0.28 -4.48 -0.37
N GLY A 89 -0.09 -3.24 -0.69
CA GLY A 89 -0.49 -2.22 0.27
C GLY A 89 -1.67 -2.67 1.15
N VAL A 90 -2.74 -3.20 0.53
CA VAL A 90 -3.89 -3.75 1.27
C VAL A 90 -3.45 -4.83 2.26
N TRP A 91 -2.74 -5.85 1.78
CA TRP A 91 -2.33 -6.96 2.62
C TRP A 91 -1.37 -6.52 3.74
N SER A 92 -0.33 -5.77 3.39
CA SER A 92 0.74 -5.40 4.31
C SER A 92 0.27 -4.44 5.39
N PHE A 93 -0.51 -3.41 5.03
CA PHE A 93 -1.08 -2.48 6.00
C PHE A 93 -2.21 -3.11 6.82
N ALA A 94 -2.99 -4.04 6.27
CA ALA A 94 -3.97 -4.78 7.06
C ALA A 94 -3.28 -5.65 8.12
N ALA A 95 -2.21 -6.35 7.74
CA ALA A 95 -1.42 -7.15 8.67
C ALA A 95 -0.79 -6.29 9.79
N LEU A 96 -0.28 -5.10 9.44
CA LEU A 96 0.24 -4.14 10.43
C LEU A 96 -0.87 -3.59 11.33
N THR A 97 -2.01 -3.22 10.77
CA THR A 97 -3.18 -2.76 11.52
C THR A 97 -3.60 -3.80 12.55
N ALA A 98 -3.77 -5.04 12.12
CA ALA A 98 -4.16 -6.16 12.98
C ALA A 98 -3.08 -6.45 14.05
N GLY A 99 -1.80 -6.44 13.66
CA GLY A 99 -0.68 -6.66 14.58
C GLY A 99 -0.62 -5.61 15.68
N PHE A 100 -0.68 -4.33 15.34
CA PHE A 100 -0.70 -3.24 16.33
C PHE A 100 -1.98 -3.20 17.16
N ALA A 101 -3.13 -3.51 16.55
CA ALA A 101 -4.40 -3.61 17.27
C ALA A 101 -4.39 -4.73 18.31
N ALA A 102 -3.79 -5.88 17.96
CA ALA A 102 -3.70 -7.04 18.86
C ALA A 102 -2.71 -6.83 20.01
N SER A 103 -1.58 -6.16 19.77
CA SER A 103 -0.53 -5.95 20.78
C SER A 103 -0.80 -4.75 21.69
N SER A 104 -1.45 -3.69 21.18
CA SER A 104 -1.56 -2.40 21.87
C SER A 104 -2.96 -1.79 21.88
N GLY A 105 -3.98 -2.52 21.37
CA GLY A 105 -5.33 -1.98 21.18
C GLY A 105 -5.40 -0.95 20.06
N LEU A 106 -6.47 -0.14 20.04
CA LEU A 106 -6.69 0.94 19.05
C LEU A 106 -5.74 2.13 19.29
N SER A 107 -4.45 1.91 19.00
CA SER A 107 -3.40 2.92 19.07
C SER A 107 -3.31 3.76 17.79
N LEU A 108 -2.60 4.88 17.85
CA LEU A 108 -2.31 5.73 16.68
C LEU A 108 -1.69 4.92 15.53
N ALA A 109 -0.78 3.98 15.84
CA ALA A 109 -0.16 3.12 14.83
C ALA A 109 -1.20 2.24 14.12
N SER A 110 -2.08 1.57 14.88
CA SER A 110 -3.16 0.76 14.30
C SER A 110 -4.11 1.61 13.43
N GLY A 111 -4.47 2.82 13.88
CA GLY A 111 -5.32 3.74 13.13
C GLY A 111 -4.69 4.21 11.82
N LEU A 112 -3.40 4.60 11.86
CA LEU A 112 -2.66 5.04 10.67
C LEU A 112 -2.55 3.93 9.63
N TYR A 113 -2.15 2.72 10.03
CA TYR A 113 -2.11 1.57 9.11
C TYR A 113 -3.51 1.19 8.61
N GLY A 114 -4.55 1.36 9.43
CA GLY A 114 -5.93 1.14 9.01
C GLY A 114 -6.34 2.06 7.88
N ILE A 115 -6.02 3.36 8.00
CA ILE A 115 -6.28 4.35 6.93
C ILE A 115 -5.50 3.98 5.66
N LEU A 116 -4.21 3.62 5.78
CA LEU A 116 -3.38 3.23 4.63
C LEU A 116 -3.92 1.96 3.93
N THR A 117 -4.49 1.03 4.70
CA THR A 117 -5.17 -0.16 4.17
C THR A 117 -6.38 0.23 3.32
N LEU A 118 -7.23 1.12 3.85
CA LEU A 118 -8.43 1.59 3.14
C LEU A 118 -8.07 2.37 1.88
N TRP A 119 -7.03 3.21 1.92
CA TRP A 119 -6.53 3.92 0.74
C TRP A 119 -5.98 2.97 -0.31
N SER A 120 -5.25 1.93 0.11
CA SER A 120 -4.74 0.90 -0.80
C SER A 120 -5.89 0.13 -1.46
N ALA A 121 -6.93 -0.20 -0.69
CA ALA A 121 -8.13 -0.86 -1.21
C ALA A 121 -8.88 0.02 -2.21
N TYR A 122 -9.02 1.31 -1.92
CA TYR A 122 -9.61 2.29 -2.83
C TYR A 122 -8.83 2.35 -4.16
N CYS A 123 -7.50 2.43 -4.12
CA CYS A 123 -6.66 2.40 -5.32
C CYS A 123 -6.85 1.10 -6.11
N LEU A 124 -6.85 -0.04 -5.44
CA LEU A 124 -7.05 -1.35 -6.07
C LEU A 124 -8.40 -1.43 -6.79
N ILE A 125 -9.50 -1.05 -6.14
CA ILE A 125 -10.84 -1.05 -6.72
C ILE A 125 -10.93 -0.10 -7.92
N ASN A 126 -10.35 1.10 -7.81
CA ASN A 126 -10.35 2.08 -8.90
C ASN A 126 -9.56 1.57 -10.12
N ILE A 127 -8.38 0.99 -9.92
CA ILE A 127 -7.56 0.41 -10.99
C ILE A 127 -8.30 -0.75 -11.66
N SER A 128 -8.86 -1.66 -10.87
CA SER A 128 -9.60 -2.83 -11.38
C SER A 128 -10.83 -2.42 -12.18
N SER A 129 -11.63 -1.46 -11.69
CA SER A 129 -12.84 -0.98 -12.39
C SER A 129 -12.52 -0.33 -13.75
N LYS A 130 -11.41 0.41 -13.85
CA LYS A 130 -10.94 1.02 -15.11
C LYS A 130 -10.36 0.00 -16.07
N THR A 131 -9.87 -1.13 -15.57
CA THR A 131 -9.32 -2.22 -16.39
C THR A 131 -10.44 -3.08 -16.97
N ALA A 132 -11.48 -3.39 -16.18
CA ALA A 132 -12.67 -4.11 -16.64
C ALA A 132 -13.41 -3.35 -17.76
N LYS A 133 -13.61 -2.03 -17.62
CA LYS A 133 -14.25 -1.22 -18.69
C LYS A 133 -13.52 -1.25 -20.03
N ARG A 134 -12.21 -1.55 -20.04
CA ARG A 134 -11.41 -1.61 -21.28
C ARG A 134 -11.49 -2.94 -22.00
N THR A 135 -11.96 -4.01 -21.35
CA THR A 135 -12.13 -5.31 -21.97
C THR A 135 -13.48 -5.44 -22.67
N ASP A 136 -14.40 -4.51 -22.40
CA ASP A 136 -15.75 -4.49 -22.94
C ASP A 136 -15.89 -3.60 -24.20
N ASP A 137 -14.83 -2.83 -24.54
CA ASP A 137 -14.70 -1.99 -25.74
C ASP A 137 -13.86 -2.69 -26.83
#